data_AF-A0A2P4UQI8-F1
#
_entry.id   AF-A0A2P4UQI8-F1
#
_cell.length_a   1.000
_cell.length_b   1.000
_cell.length_c   1.000
_cell.angle_alpha   90.00
_cell.angle_beta   90.00
_cell.angle_gamma   90.00
#
_symmetry.space_group_name_H-M   'P 1'
#
loop_
_entity.id
_entity.type
_entity.pdbx_description
1 polymer ?
#
loop_
_entity_poly.entity_id
_entity_poly.type
_entity_poly.pdbx_seq_one_letter_code
_entity_poly.pdbx_strand_id
1 'polypeptide(L)'
;MKGQVRDAPSLRARRHVQLTAALASSALGVFFLLAGARKLYGWDWAMHVYRHDHPIWVYYASAVGEVATGIGLLLPRLRFGSAVAQLLLIAWVTFVPLRPPDPATAGPAVLTTALLVVVAVITRPATPNRPPR
;
A
#
# COMPACT_ATOMS: atom_id res chain seq x y z
N MET A 1 26.06 15.39 35.97
CA MET A 1 24.80 15.20 35.21
C MET A 1 25.11 15.40 33.72
N LYS A 2 25.23 14.33 32.94
CA LYS A 2 25.50 14.41 31.49
C LYS A 2 24.15 14.42 30.77
N GLY A 3 23.71 15.60 30.34
CA GLY A 3 22.53 15.74 29.48
C GLY A 3 22.83 15.13 28.12
N GLN A 4 22.23 13.98 27.82
CA GLN A 4 22.23 13.39 26.48
C GLN A 4 21.42 14.31 25.56
N VAL A 5 22.12 15.14 24.80
CA VAL A 5 21.54 15.85 23.65
C VAL A 5 21.15 14.77 22.64
N ARG A 6 19.85 14.50 22.51
CA ARG A 6 19.34 13.65 21.43
C ARG A 6 19.59 14.38 20.12
N ASP A 7 20.56 13.89 19.34
CA ASP A 7 20.86 14.41 18.01
C ASP A 7 19.60 14.37 17.15
N ALA A 8 19.05 15.54 16.86
CA ALA A 8 17.96 15.65 15.91
C ALA A 8 18.50 15.19 14.54
N PRO A 9 17.79 14.30 13.82
CA PRO A 9 18.25 13.80 12.54
C PRO A 9 18.47 14.96 11.58
N SER A 10 19.64 14.98 10.94
CA SER A 10 20.08 16.07 10.06
C SER A 10 19.04 16.34 8.98
N LEU A 11 18.90 17.61 8.57
CA LEU A 11 17.93 18.03 7.55
C LEU A 11 18.09 17.23 6.23
N ARG A 12 19.31 16.79 5.91
CA ARG A 12 19.59 15.92 4.76
C ARG A 12 18.94 14.55 4.91
N ALA A 13 19.08 13.92 6.07
CA ALA A 13 18.47 12.61 6.34
C ALA A 13 16.95 12.64 6.16
N ARG A 14 16.28 13.69 6.67
CA ARG A 14 14.81 13.85 6.50
C ARG A 14 14.40 13.98 5.03
N ARG A 15 15.16 14.74 4.24
CA ARG A 15 14.90 14.89 2.79
C ARG A 15 15.04 13.56 2.04
N HIS A 16 16.10 12.78 2.33
CA HIS A 16 16.28 11.47 1.71
C HIS A 16 15.13 10.52 2.04
N VAL A 17 14.70 10.45 3.30
CA VAL A 17 13.56 9.61 3.71
C VAL A 17 12.27 10.02 2.99
N GLN A 18 11.99 11.32 2.89
CA GLN A 18 10.82 11.83 2.17
C GLN A 18 10.87 11.55 0.67
N LEU A 19 12.05 11.68 0.04
CA LEU A 19 12.24 11.37 -1.37
C LEU A 19 12.01 9.87 -1.63
N THR A 20 12.60 9.00 -0.82
CA THR A 20 12.43 7.55 -0.94
C THR A 20 10.96 7.17 -0.79
N ALA A 21 10.26 7.73 0.19
CA ALA A 21 8.83 7.48 0.37
C ALA A 21 8.01 7.99 -0.82
N ALA A 22 8.35 9.14 -1.39
CA ALA A 22 7.68 9.67 -2.57
C ALA A 22 7.88 8.75 -3.78
N LEU A 23 9.11 8.30 -4.04
CA LEU A 23 9.42 7.39 -5.14
C LEU A 23 8.73 6.03 -4.96
N ALA A 24 8.82 5.44 -3.77
CA ALA A 24 8.16 4.17 -3.47
C ALA A 24 6.63 4.27 -3.60
N SER A 25 6.03 5.34 -3.06
CA SER A 25 4.57 5.57 -3.18
C SER A 25 4.17 5.77 -4.64
N SER A 26 4.95 6.49 -5.43
CA SER A 26 4.66 6.71 -6.85
C SER A 26 4.75 5.43 -7.66
N ALA A 27 5.81 4.64 -7.45
CA ALA A 27 5.99 3.35 -8.14
C ALA A 27 4.83 2.38 -7.81
N LEU A 28 4.49 2.25 -6.52
CA LEU A 28 3.34 1.45 -6.08
C LEU A 28 2.01 2.00 -6.61
N GLY A 29 1.83 3.32 -6.60
CA GLY A 29 0.63 3.97 -7.10
C GLY A 29 0.39 3.68 -8.57
N VAL A 30 1.42 3.83 -9.40
CA VAL A 30 1.36 3.47 -10.84
C VAL A 30 1.10 1.97 -11.01
N PHE A 31 1.78 1.12 -10.24
CA PHE A 31 1.59 -0.32 -10.30
C PHE A 31 0.14 -0.73 -10.02
N PHE A 32 -0.46 -0.27 -8.92
CA PHE A 32 -1.84 -0.60 -8.56
C PHE A 32 -2.86 0.04 -9.51
N LEU A 33 -2.61 1.27 -9.97
CA LEU A 33 -3.44 1.90 -10.99
C LEU A 33 -3.49 1.03 -12.26
N LEU A 34 -2.34 0.61 -12.78
CA LEU A 34 -2.26 -0.23 -13.96
C LEU A 34 -2.86 -1.62 -13.72
N ALA A 35 -2.60 -2.24 -12.56
CA ALA A 35 -3.15 -3.54 -12.22
C ALA A 35 -4.69 -3.51 -12.16
N GLY A 36 -5.24 -2.55 -11.41
CA GLY A 36 -6.68 -2.38 -11.27
C GLY A 36 -7.35 -1.99 -12.60
N ALA A 37 -6.77 -1.06 -13.35
CA ALA A 37 -7.28 -0.71 -14.68
C ALA A 37 -7.25 -1.91 -15.63
N ARG A 38 -6.13 -2.65 -15.67
CA ARG A 38 -5.99 -3.83 -16.52
C ARG A 38 -7.03 -4.90 -16.18
N LYS A 39 -7.35 -5.09 -14.89
CA LYS A 39 -8.44 -5.96 -14.43
C LYS A 39 -9.80 -5.49 -14.96
N LEU A 40 -10.11 -4.20 -14.84
CA LEU A 40 -11.37 -3.63 -15.34
C LEU A 40 -11.52 -3.72 -16.86
N TYR A 41 -10.42 -3.57 -17.62
CA TYR A 41 -10.39 -3.71 -19.08
C TYR A 41 -10.24 -5.15 -19.59
N GLY A 42 -10.37 -6.16 -18.71
CA GLY A 42 -10.40 -7.58 -19.11
C GLY A 42 -9.04 -8.25 -19.05
N TRP A 43 -8.57 -8.57 -17.84
CA TRP A 43 -7.37 -9.38 -17.63
C TRP A 43 -7.72 -10.85 -17.44
N ASP A 44 -7.82 -11.58 -18.54
CA ASP A 44 -8.34 -12.96 -18.56
C ASP A 44 -7.59 -13.90 -17.63
N TRP A 45 -6.25 -13.83 -17.62
CA TRP A 45 -5.43 -14.64 -16.71
C TRP A 45 -5.76 -14.35 -15.24
N ALA A 46 -5.76 -13.08 -14.83
CA ALA A 46 -6.05 -12.69 -13.45
C ALA A 46 -7.48 -13.04 -13.06
N MET A 47 -8.43 -12.90 -14.00
CA MET A 47 -9.83 -13.27 -13.83
C MET A 47 -9.98 -14.78 -13.59
N HIS A 48 -9.30 -15.60 -14.39
CA HIS A 48 -9.33 -17.05 -14.26
C HIS A 48 -8.77 -17.52 -12.92
N VAL A 49 -7.64 -16.96 -12.49
CA VAL A 49 -7.04 -17.21 -11.19
C VAL A 49 -7.99 -16.77 -10.06
N TYR A 50 -8.56 -15.56 -10.13
CA TYR A 50 -9.48 -15.08 -9.08
C TYR A 50 -10.74 -15.93 -8.95
N ARG A 51 -11.33 -16.35 -10.07
CA ARG A 51 -12.55 -17.19 -10.06
C ARG A 51 -12.31 -18.57 -9.45
N HIS A 52 -11.07 -19.03 -9.41
CA HIS A 52 -10.73 -20.29 -8.78
C HIS A 52 -10.89 -20.23 -7.25
N ASP A 53 -10.57 -19.08 -6.64
CA ASP A 53 -10.47 -18.93 -5.19
C ASP A 53 -11.52 -17.99 -4.58
N HIS A 54 -12.16 -17.14 -5.39
CA HIS A 54 -13.09 -16.10 -4.96
C HIS A 54 -14.30 -15.93 -5.89
N PRO A 55 -15.44 -15.43 -5.38
CA PRO A 55 -16.52 -14.94 -6.22
C PRO A 55 -16.07 -13.81 -7.16
N ILE A 56 -16.67 -13.77 -8.35
CA ILE A 56 -16.36 -12.80 -9.41
C ILE A 56 -16.46 -11.33 -8.96
N TRP A 57 -17.35 -11.01 -8.02
CA TRP A 57 -17.50 -9.63 -7.55
C TRP A 57 -16.28 -9.17 -6.74
N VAL A 58 -15.54 -10.07 -6.08
CA VAL A 58 -14.30 -9.73 -5.34
C VAL A 58 -13.20 -9.29 -6.31
N TYR A 59 -13.14 -9.87 -7.51
CA TYR A 59 -12.24 -9.41 -8.57
C TYR A 59 -12.51 -7.96 -8.94
N TYR A 60 -13.76 -7.60 -9.20
CA TYR A 60 -14.13 -6.23 -9.57
C TYR A 60 -13.96 -5.25 -8.40
N ALA A 61 -14.34 -5.66 -7.18
CA ALA A 61 -14.16 -4.85 -5.98
C ALA A 61 -12.67 -4.56 -5.71
N SER A 62 -11.81 -5.57 -5.83
CA SER A 62 -10.35 -5.38 -5.69
C SER A 62 -9.77 -4.52 -6.81
N ALA A 63 -10.25 -4.65 -8.05
CA ALA A 63 -9.81 -3.82 -9.17
C ALA A 63 -10.14 -2.33 -8.95
N VAL A 64 -11.37 -2.03 -8.50
CA VAL A 64 -11.78 -0.65 -8.14
C VAL A 64 -10.94 -0.13 -6.97
N GLY A 65 -10.74 -0.98 -5.95
CA GLY A 65 -9.90 -0.66 -4.80
C GLY A 65 -8.46 -0.29 -5.20
N GLU A 66 -7.82 -1.12 -6.04
CA GLU A 66 -6.46 -0.90 -6.56
C GLU A 66 -6.34 0.39 -7.36
N VAL A 67 -7.34 0.74 -8.19
CA VAL A 67 -7.34 2.02 -8.90
C VAL A 67 -7.45 3.18 -7.93
N ALA A 68 -8.40 3.13 -6.99
CA ALA A 68 -8.65 4.22 -6.05
C ALA A 68 -7.45 4.47 -5.12
N THR A 69 -6.88 3.41 -4.55
CA THR A 69 -5.68 3.49 -3.72
C THR A 69 -4.44 3.85 -4.54
N GLY A 70 -4.34 3.36 -5.78
CA GLY A 70 -3.29 3.72 -6.74
C GLY A 70 -3.23 5.23 -6.97
N ILE A 71 -4.37 5.85 -7.28
CA ILE A 71 -4.49 7.32 -7.40
C ILE A 71 -4.07 8.02 -6.10
N GLY A 72 -4.59 7.56 -4.96
CA GLY A 72 -4.30 8.21 -3.68
C GLY A 72 -2.83 8.07 -3.23
N LEU A 73 -2.12 7.02 -3.63
CA LEU A 73 -0.66 6.87 -3.43
C LEU A 73 0.15 7.90 -4.23
N LEU A 74 -0.35 8.35 -5.40
CA LEU A 74 0.28 9.42 -6.17
C LEU A 74 0.10 10.79 -5.50
N LEU A 75 -0.97 10.98 -4.73
CA LEU A 75 -1.32 12.25 -4.09
C LEU A 75 -0.70 12.36 -2.68
N PRO A 76 0.24 13.30 -2.42
CA PRO A 76 0.97 13.36 -1.15
C PRO A 76 0.10 13.41 0.10
N ARG A 77 -1.07 14.05 0.03
CA ARG A 77 -2.02 14.19 1.15
C ARG A 77 -2.77 12.90 1.48
N LEU A 78 -2.87 11.96 0.53
CA LEU A 78 -3.67 10.74 0.67
C LEU A 78 -2.82 9.49 0.84
N ARG A 79 -1.50 9.56 0.61
CA ARG A 79 -0.56 8.42 0.66
C ARG A 79 -0.75 7.49 1.84
N PHE A 80 -0.82 8.03 3.05
CA PHE A 80 -1.00 7.22 4.26
C PHE A 80 -2.31 6.43 4.22
N GLY A 81 -3.43 7.12 3.99
CA GLY A 81 -4.75 6.50 3.93
C GLY A 81 -4.84 5.46 2.83
N SER A 82 -4.29 5.76 1.65
CA SER A 82 -4.27 4.84 0.51
C SER A 82 -3.37 3.63 0.73
N ALA A 83 -2.21 3.79 1.39
CA ALA A 83 -1.35 2.68 1.75
C ALA A 83 -2.05 1.74 2.75
N VAL A 84 -2.69 2.29 3.78
CA VAL A 84 -3.47 1.51 4.75
C VAL A 84 -4.65 0.82 4.08
N ALA A 85 -5.43 1.52 3.26
CA ALA A 85 -6.55 0.93 2.53
C ALA A 85 -6.09 -0.19 1.60
N GLN A 86 -4.94 -0.04 0.93
CA GLN A 86 -4.39 -1.08 0.08
C GLN A 86 -3.90 -2.30 0.88
N LEU A 87 -3.30 -2.10 2.06
CA LEU A 87 -2.94 -3.19 2.97
C LEU A 87 -4.18 -3.95 3.44
N LEU A 88 -5.26 -3.24 3.79
CA LEU A 88 -6.53 -3.87 4.16
C LEU A 88 -7.15 -4.63 2.99
N LEU A 89 -7.08 -4.10 1.77
CA LEU A 89 -7.56 -4.78 0.58
C LEU A 89 -6.79 -6.08 0.33
N ILE A 90 -5.46 -6.05 0.41
CA ILE A 90 -4.61 -7.24 0.28
C ILE A 90 -4.98 -8.25 1.37
N ALA A 91 -5.04 -7.83 2.63
CA ALA A 91 -5.40 -8.72 3.74
C ALA A 91 -6.80 -9.34 3.54
N TRP A 92 -7.78 -8.56 3.11
CA TRP A 92 -9.13 -9.05 2.85
C TRP A 92 -9.15 -10.12 1.75
N VAL A 93 -8.46 -9.89 0.63
CA VAL A 93 -8.33 -10.89 -0.44
C VAL A 93 -7.57 -12.13 0.06
N THR A 94 -6.51 -11.97 0.85
CA THR A 94 -5.68 -13.09 1.33
C THR A 94 -6.36 -13.95 2.40
N PHE A 95 -7.17 -13.37 3.28
CA PHE A 95 -7.78 -14.09 4.41
C PHE A 95 -9.24 -14.52 4.18
N VAL A 96 -9.87 -14.07 3.09
CA VAL A 96 -11.23 -14.50 2.70
C VAL A 96 -11.25 -15.38 1.42
N PRO A 97 -10.23 -16.20 1.09
CA PRO A 97 -10.34 -17.15 -0.02
C PRO A 97 -11.13 -18.38 0.39
N LEU A 98 -11.77 -19.00 -0.60
CA LEU A 98 -12.45 -20.29 -0.44
C LEU A 98 -11.46 -21.47 -0.41
N ARG A 99 -10.19 -21.21 -0.76
CA ARG A 99 -9.11 -22.20 -0.92
C ARG A 99 -7.77 -21.64 -0.43
N PRO A 100 -6.81 -22.50 -0.03
CA PRO A 100 -5.49 -22.05 0.35
C PRO A 100 -4.74 -21.40 -0.83
N PRO A 101 -3.99 -20.32 -0.60
CA PRO A 101 -3.30 -19.57 -1.66
C PRO A 101 -2.13 -20.36 -2.26
N ASP A 102 -1.86 -20.14 -3.55
CA ASP A 102 -0.70 -20.69 -4.26
C ASP A 102 0.60 -20.04 -3.75
N PRO A 103 1.58 -20.83 -3.24
CA PRO A 103 2.86 -20.30 -2.76
C PRO A 103 3.65 -19.54 -3.81
N ALA A 104 3.46 -19.81 -5.11
CA ALA A 104 4.13 -19.06 -6.19
C ALA A 104 3.73 -17.58 -6.23
N THR A 105 2.55 -17.23 -5.70
CA THR A 105 2.05 -15.85 -5.65
C THR A 105 2.48 -15.10 -4.39
N ALA A 106 3.05 -15.79 -3.39
CA ALA A 106 3.38 -15.22 -2.09
C ALA A 106 4.52 -14.20 -2.15
N GLY A 107 5.55 -14.44 -2.98
CA GLY A 107 6.73 -13.56 -3.06
C GLY A 107 6.39 -12.10 -3.44
N PRO A 108 5.74 -11.87 -4.60
CA PRO A 108 5.31 -10.53 -5.00
C PRO A 108 4.36 -9.86 -3.99
N ALA A 109 3.45 -10.64 -3.38
CA ALA A 109 2.52 -10.15 -2.37
C ALA A 109 3.24 -9.69 -1.08
N VAL A 110 4.24 -10.44 -0.61
CA VAL A 110 5.04 -10.08 0.56
C VAL A 110 5.85 -8.81 0.30
N LEU A 111 6.49 -8.70 -0.86
CA LEU A 111 7.27 -7.51 -1.22
C LEU A 111 6.40 -6.25 -1.29
N THR A 112 5.25 -6.33 -1.98
CA THR A 112 4.32 -5.19 -2.09
C THR A 112 3.75 -4.79 -0.73
N THR A 113 3.41 -5.77 0.11
CA THR A 113 2.96 -5.54 1.50
C THR A 113 4.04 -4.82 2.31
N ALA A 114 5.29 -5.30 2.25
CA ALA A 114 6.41 -4.68 2.98
C ALA A 114 6.63 -3.22 2.54
N LEU A 115 6.61 -2.95 1.24
CA LEU A 115 6.76 -1.59 0.71
C LEU A 115 5.60 -0.68 1.15
N LEU A 116 4.36 -1.17 1.15
CA LEU A 116 3.21 -0.42 1.63
C LEU A 116 3.30 -0.10 3.13
N VAL A 117 3.78 -1.04 3.95
CA VAL A 117 4.03 -0.79 5.38
C VAL A 117 5.07 0.31 5.56
N VAL A 118 6.18 0.27 4.82
CA VAL A 118 7.21 1.32 4.85
C VAL A 118 6.61 2.68 4.47
N VAL A 119 5.82 2.75 3.39
CA VAL A 119 5.14 3.97 2.97
C VAL A 119 4.20 4.48 4.07
N ALA A 120 3.37 3.61 4.66
CA ALA A 120 2.44 3.99 5.72
C ALA A 120 3.16 4.51 6.97
N VAL A 121 4.26 3.86 7.38
CA VAL A 121 5.04 4.29 8.55
C VAL A 121 5.70 5.65 8.32
N ILE A 122 6.24 5.91 7.13
CA ILE A 122 6.93 7.17 6.83
C ILE A 122 5.92 8.32 6.61
N THR A 123 4.77 8.03 6.00
CA THR A 123 3.76 9.04 5.63
C THR A 123 2.70 9.27 6.70
N ARG A 124 2.79 8.56 7.84
CA ARG A 124 1.83 8.70 8.94
C ARG A 124 1.65 10.17 9.35
N PRO A 125 0.41 10.63 9.57
CA PRO A 125 0.17 11.95 10.13
C PRO A 125 0.90 12.09 11.46
N ALA A 126 1.55 13.23 11.69
CA ALA A 126 2.09 13.52 13.02
C ALA A 126 0.91 13.62 13.99
N THR A 127 0.93 12.85 15.07
CA THR A 127 -0.08 12.95 16.12
C THR A 127 -0.10 14.40 16.60
N PRO A 128 -1.24 15.12 16.53
CA PRO A 128 -1.29 16.48 17.03
C PRO A 128 -0.94 16.44 18.52
N ASN A 129 0.13 17.11 18.91
CA ASN A 129 0.47 17.28 20.32
C ASN A 129 -0.74 17.93 20.99
N ARG A 130 -1.47 17.17 21.81
CA ARG A 130 -2.49 17.75 22.69
C ARG A 130 -1.77 18.80 23.55
N PRO A 131 -2.22 20.07 23.58
CA PRO A 131 -1.66 21.02 24.52
C PRO A 131 -1.85 20.47 25.96
N PRO A 132 -0.86 20.63 26.85
CA PRO A 132 -1.06 20.31 28.26
C PRO A 132 -2.24 21.13 28.78
N ARG A 133 -3.17 20.46 29.46
CA ARG A 133 -4.26 21.10 30.20
C ARG A 133 -3.75 21.62 31.53
#